data_AF-A0A502ELK0-F1
#
_entry.id   AF-A0A502ELK0-F1
#
_cell.length_a   1.000
_cell.length_b   1.000
_cell.length_c   1.000
_cell.angle_alpha   90.00
_cell.angle_beta   90.00
_cell.angle_gamma   90.00
#
_symmetry.space_group_name_H-M   'P 1'
#
loop_
_entity.id
_entity.type
_entity.pdbx_description
1 polymer ?
#
loop_
_entity_poly.entity_id
_entity_poly.type
_entity_poly.pdbx_seq_one_letter_code
_entity_poly.pdbx_strand_id
1 'polypeptide(L)'
;MLPIQRNVTIQATLVEAAEREGREMNRATAAQIEHWVRLGMAFESSPDVSKVKIRQALAGETTIDDLNALETRAFFANLAASMQTPTQAERDYYASLGGSSEAPGLSEEELYGDALPRPDSEGTSAGE
;
A
#
# COMPACT_ATOMS: atom_id res chain seq x y z
N MET A 1 -14.55 9.54 -36.58
CA MET A 1 -14.56 10.22 -35.26
C MET A 1 -13.22 9.94 -34.61
N LEU A 2 -12.38 10.96 -34.40
CA LEU A 2 -11.07 10.77 -33.75
C LEU A 2 -11.29 10.48 -32.26
N PRO A 3 -10.49 9.59 -31.64
CA PRO A 3 -10.62 9.28 -30.22
C PRO A 3 -10.31 10.52 -29.37
N ILE A 4 -11.16 10.80 -28.38
CA ILE A 4 -10.94 11.88 -27.43
C ILE A 4 -9.78 11.48 -26.52
N GLN A 5 -8.65 12.18 -26.64
CA GLN A 5 -7.52 12.02 -25.73
C GLN A 5 -7.75 12.87 -24.46
N ARG A 6 -7.39 12.31 -23.31
CA ARG A 6 -7.47 12.95 -22.00
C ARG A 6 -6.18 12.69 -21.24
N ASN A 7 -5.67 13.70 -20.55
CA ASN A 7 -4.51 13.57 -19.69
C ASN A 7 -4.98 13.28 -18.26
N VAL A 8 -4.32 12.34 -17.60
CA VAL A 8 -4.54 11.98 -16.20
C VAL A 8 -3.20 11.97 -15.48
N THR A 9 -3.17 12.51 -14.27
CA THR A 9 -2.00 12.41 -13.40
C THR A 9 -2.07 11.11 -12.63
N ILE A 10 -1.00 10.32 -12.67
CA ILE A 10 -0.86 9.06 -11.94
C ILE A 10 0.47 9.04 -11.19
N GLN A 11 0.60 8.18 -10.18
CA GLN A 11 1.82 8.08 -9.39
C GLN A 11 3.01 7.66 -10.27
N ALA A 12 4.16 8.32 -10.07
CA ALA A 12 5.38 8.06 -10.85
C ALA A 12 5.83 6.59 -10.74
N THR A 13 5.75 6.01 -9.55
CA THR A 13 6.05 4.60 -9.29
C THR A 13 5.24 3.63 -10.14
N LEU A 14 3.97 3.96 -10.45
CA LEU A 14 3.12 3.16 -11.33
C LEU A 14 3.55 3.28 -12.80
N VAL A 15 3.97 4.47 -13.22
CA VAL A 15 4.52 4.71 -14.57
C VAL A 15 5.82 3.93 -14.74
N GLU A 16 6.74 4.02 -13.77
CA GLU A 16 8.01 3.30 -13.76
C GLU A 16 7.80 1.76 -13.79
N ALA A 17 6.80 1.26 -13.07
CA ALA A 17 6.42 -0.14 -13.13
C ALA A 17 5.94 -0.52 -14.54
N ALA A 18 5.09 0.31 -15.15
CA ALA A 18 4.58 0.07 -16.50
C ALA A 18 5.67 0.14 -17.57
N GLU A 19 6.67 1.01 -17.39
CA GLU A 19 7.83 1.07 -18.27
C GLU A 19 8.66 -0.21 -18.21
N ARG A 20 8.95 -0.69 -16.99
CA ARG A 20 9.72 -1.92 -16.79
C ARG A 20 9.02 -3.11 -17.43
N GLU A 21 7.74 -3.32 -17.11
CA GLU A 21 6.98 -4.44 -17.65
C GLU A 21 6.70 -4.27 -19.16
N GLY A 22 6.48 -3.04 -19.62
CA GLY A 22 6.34 -2.74 -21.04
C GLY A 22 7.59 -3.12 -21.84
N ARG A 23 8.79 -2.85 -21.31
CA ARG A 23 10.06 -3.29 -21.94
C ARG A 23 10.15 -4.80 -22.05
N GLU A 24 9.81 -5.53 -20.98
CA GLU A 24 9.82 -7.00 -20.98
C GLU A 24 8.81 -7.58 -21.99
N MET A 25 7.65 -6.94 -22.11
CA MET A 25 6.55 -7.36 -22.98
C MET A 25 6.60 -6.74 -24.39
N ASN A 26 7.66 -6.00 -24.74
CA ASN A 26 7.80 -5.26 -26.00
C ASN A 26 6.59 -4.34 -26.31
N ARG A 27 6.13 -3.60 -25.30
CA ARG A 27 4.94 -2.73 -25.34
C ARG A 27 5.29 -1.32 -24.86
N ALA A 28 4.68 -0.31 -25.48
CA ALA A 28 4.77 1.07 -25.00
C ALA A 28 4.14 1.25 -23.61
N THR A 29 4.69 2.14 -22.78
CA THR A 29 4.23 2.41 -21.41
C THR A 29 2.73 2.69 -21.33
N ALA A 30 2.21 3.56 -22.18
CA ALA A 30 0.78 3.89 -22.21
C ALA A 30 -0.10 2.68 -22.52
N ALA A 31 0.35 1.82 -23.45
CA ALA A 31 -0.37 0.59 -23.78
C ALA A 31 -0.30 -0.45 -22.65
N GLN A 32 0.81 -0.49 -21.89
CA GLN A 32 0.91 -1.33 -20.69
C GLN A 32 -0.04 -0.86 -19.59
N ILE A 33 -0.13 0.44 -19.34
CA ILE A 33 -1.08 1.03 -18.40
C ILE A 33 -2.52 0.71 -18.82
N GLU A 34 -2.85 0.91 -20.11
CA GLU A 34 -4.18 0.59 -20.63
C GLU A 34 -4.52 -0.90 -20.46
N HIS A 35 -3.55 -1.79 -20.65
CA HIS A 35 -3.72 -3.22 -20.43
C HIS A 35 -4.06 -3.54 -18.97
N TRP A 36 -3.30 -3.00 -18.01
CA TRP A 36 -3.60 -3.20 -16.59
C TRP A 36 -4.95 -2.62 -16.19
N VAL A 37 -5.32 -1.45 -16.71
CA VAL A 37 -6.65 -0.86 -16.46
C VAL A 37 -7.75 -1.77 -16.98
N ARG A 38 -7.62 -2.33 -18.20
CA ARG A 38 -8.57 -3.31 -18.73
C ARG A 38 -8.67 -4.56 -17.88
N LEU A 39 -7.53 -5.08 -17.41
CA LEU A 39 -7.50 -6.24 -16.52
C LEU A 39 -8.19 -5.94 -15.19
N GLY A 40 -7.94 -4.78 -14.59
CA GLY A 40 -8.61 -4.32 -13.37
C GLY A 40 -10.12 -4.16 -13.56
N MET A 41 -10.56 -3.58 -14.68
CA MET A 41 -11.99 -3.47 -14.99
C MET A 41 -12.65 -4.84 -15.17
N ALA A 42 -12.00 -5.76 -15.89
CA ALA A 42 -12.52 -7.12 -16.10
C ALA A 42 -12.56 -7.93 -14.80
N PHE A 43 -11.57 -7.73 -13.94
CA PHE A 43 -11.52 -8.31 -12.61
C PHE A 43 -12.67 -7.80 -11.74
N GLU A 44 -12.92 -6.49 -11.76
CA GLU A 44 -14.00 -5.86 -11.00
C GLU A 44 -15.40 -6.20 -11.51
N SER A 45 -15.54 -6.57 -12.78
CA SER A 45 -16.81 -7.03 -13.35
C SER A 45 -17.01 -8.54 -13.25
N SER A 46 -16.01 -9.28 -12.75
CA SER A 46 -16.10 -10.71 -12.55
C SER A 46 -17.16 -11.05 -11.48
N PRO A 47 -18.05 -12.02 -11.73
CA PRO A 47 -19.03 -12.46 -10.73
C PRO A 47 -18.38 -13.07 -9.48
N ASP A 48 -17.11 -13.49 -9.56
CA ASP A 48 -16.35 -14.06 -8.44
C ASP A 48 -15.80 -13.00 -7.48
N VAL A 49 -15.95 -11.70 -7.78
CA VAL A 49 -15.50 -10.59 -6.93
C VAL A 49 -16.69 -9.80 -6.41
N SER A 50 -17.04 -9.97 -5.14
CA SER A 50 -18.11 -9.19 -4.53
C SER A 50 -17.59 -7.87 -3.98
N LYS A 51 -17.89 -6.77 -4.70
CA LYS A 51 -17.67 -5.40 -4.22
C LYS A 51 -18.43 -5.09 -2.92
N VAL A 52 -19.50 -5.83 -2.63
CA VAL A 52 -20.23 -5.70 -1.36
C VAL A 52 -19.39 -6.26 -0.23
N LYS A 53 -18.86 -7.48 -0.36
CA LYS A 53 -18.03 -8.12 0.66
C LYS A 53 -16.77 -7.31 0.96
N ILE A 54 -16.10 -6.78 -0.07
CA ILE A 54 -14.91 -5.93 0.11
C ILE A 54 -15.28 -4.66 0.91
N ARG A 55 -16.40 -4.00 0.60
CA ARG A 55 -16.84 -2.81 1.34
C ARG A 55 -17.22 -3.11 2.78
N GLN A 56 -17.90 -4.23 3.02
CA GLN A 56 -18.24 -4.69 4.37
C GLN A 56 -16.96 -4.97 5.17
N ALA A 57 -15.96 -5.60 4.55
CA ALA A 57 -14.68 -5.86 5.21
C ALA A 57 -13.94 -4.56 5.53
N LEU A 58 -13.92 -3.59 4.61
CA LEU A 58 -13.35 -2.25 4.85
C LEU A 58 -14.08 -1.50 5.96
N ALA A 59 -15.39 -1.74 6.13
CA ALA A 59 -16.19 -1.17 7.22
C ALA A 59 -16.05 -1.96 8.55
N GLY A 60 -15.32 -3.08 8.56
CA GLY A 60 -15.21 -3.97 9.72
C GLY A 60 -16.47 -4.79 10.02
N GLU A 61 -17.41 -4.89 9.07
CA GLU A 61 -18.67 -5.62 9.21
C GLU A 61 -18.53 -7.13 8.96
N THR A 62 -17.46 -7.54 8.28
CA THR A 62 -17.12 -8.96 8.02
C THR A 62 -15.61 -9.17 8.16
N THR A 63 -15.17 -10.38 8.47
CA THR A 63 -13.73 -10.70 8.54
C THR A 63 -13.11 -10.82 7.15
N ILE A 64 -11.81 -10.53 7.06
CA ILE A 64 -11.00 -10.71 5.85
C ILE A 64 -10.92 -12.20 5.48
N ASP A 65 -11.04 -13.12 6.45
CA ASP A 65 -11.01 -14.57 6.23
C ASP A 65 -12.17 -15.07 5.36
N ASP A 66 -13.27 -14.32 5.29
CA ASP A 66 -14.42 -14.63 4.44
C ASP A 66 -14.22 -14.19 2.98
N LEU A 67 -13.16 -13.45 2.69
CA LEU A 67 -12.83 -12.99 1.33
C LEU A 67 -12.05 -14.07 0.59
N ASN A 68 -12.37 -14.27 -0.68
CA ASN A 68 -11.50 -15.07 -1.54
C ASN A 68 -10.19 -14.32 -1.84
N ALA A 69 -9.17 -15.01 -2.36
CA ALA A 69 -7.84 -14.42 -2.60
C ALA A 69 -7.88 -13.14 -3.46
N LEU A 70 -8.85 -13.06 -4.37
CA LEU A 70 -9.06 -11.94 -5.27
C LEU A 70 -9.64 -10.73 -4.53
N GLU A 71 -10.68 -10.98 -3.74
CA GLU A 71 -11.31 -10.01 -2.84
C GLU A 71 -10.33 -9.51 -1.79
N THR A 72 -9.49 -10.38 -1.20
CA THR A 72 -8.45 -10.00 -0.24
C THR A 72 -7.44 -9.04 -0.85
N ARG A 73 -6.98 -9.30 -2.09
CA ARG A 73 -6.03 -8.41 -2.75
C ARG A 73 -6.65 -7.05 -3.07
N ALA A 74 -7.91 -7.03 -3.49
CA ALA A 74 -8.66 -5.79 -3.68
C ALA A 74 -8.86 -5.03 -2.36
N PHE A 75 -9.17 -5.72 -1.27
CA PHE A 75 -9.28 -5.14 0.07
C PHE A 75 -7.99 -4.41 0.48
N PHE A 76 -6.82 -5.07 0.41
CA PHE A 76 -5.56 -4.43 0.80
C PHE A 76 -5.18 -3.26 -0.12
N ALA A 77 -5.49 -3.34 -1.41
CA ALA A 77 -5.28 -2.22 -2.32
C ALA A 77 -6.14 -0.99 -1.95
N ASN A 78 -7.41 -1.22 -1.61
CA ASN A 78 -8.32 -0.15 -1.18
C ASN A 78 -7.92 0.43 0.18
N LEU A 79 -7.53 -0.42 1.13
CA LEU A 79 -7.04 0.00 2.44
C LEU A 79 -5.75 0.84 2.32
N ALA A 80 -4.79 0.39 1.51
CA ALA A 80 -3.56 1.15 1.28
C ALA A 80 -3.83 2.52 0.62
N ALA A 81 -4.83 2.60 -0.27
CA ALA A 81 -5.26 3.85 -0.87
C ALA A 81 -5.93 4.78 0.16
N SER A 82 -6.80 4.26 1.04
CA SER A 82 -7.45 5.08 2.07
C SER A 82 -6.45 5.66 3.06
N MET A 83 -5.38 4.91 3.40
CA MET A 83 -4.30 5.38 4.27
C MET A 83 -3.49 6.54 3.68
N GLN A 84 -3.40 6.67 2.35
CA GLN A 84 -2.70 7.79 1.69
C GLN A 84 -3.52 9.08 1.72
N THR A 85 -4.84 8.98 1.88
CA THR A 85 -5.77 10.11 1.90
C THR A 85 -6.74 9.99 3.07
N PRO A 86 -6.27 10.06 4.33
CA PRO A 86 -7.13 9.95 5.48
C PRO A 86 -8.15 11.10 5.50
N THR A 87 -9.30 10.87 6.12
CA THR A 87 -10.29 11.92 6.38
C THR A 87 -9.82 12.85 7.49
N GLN A 88 -10.45 14.03 7.63
CA GLN A 88 -10.12 14.94 8.72
C GLN A 88 -10.45 14.33 10.08
N ALA A 89 -11.59 13.64 10.20
CA ALA A 89 -11.98 12.97 11.43
C ALA A 89 -10.96 11.88 11.84
N GLU A 90 -10.45 11.11 10.89
CA GLU A 90 -9.38 10.14 11.16
C GLU A 90 -8.09 10.84 11.60
N ARG A 91 -7.69 11.93 10.93
CA ARG A 91 -6.53 12.73 11.36
C ARG A 91 -6.68 13.25 12.79
N ASP A 92 -7.84 13.81 13.13
CA ASP A 92 -8.13 14.34 14.46
C ASP A 92 -8.16 13.21 15.51
N TYR A 93 -8.73 12.06 15.15
CA TYR A 93 -8.73 10.87 16.00
C TYR A 93 -7.30 10.37 16.26
N TYR A 94 -6.48 10.18 15.22
CA TYR A 94 -5.08 9.76 15.39
C TYR A 94 -4.26 10.79 16.18
N ALA A 95 -4.50 12.09 16.00
CA ALA A 95 -3.88 13.14 16.81
C ALA A 95 -4.30 13.03 18.29
N SER A 96 -5.55 12.66 18.58
CA SER A 96 -6.02 12.44 19.96
C SER A 96 -5.41 11.19 20.61
N LEU A 97 -5.10 10.16 19.81
CA LEU A 97 -4.31 9.01 20.28
C LEU A 97 -2.88 9.43 20.64
N GLY A 98 -2.19 10.20 19.78
CA GLY A 98 -0.82 10.65 20.04
C GLY A 98 -0.65 11.61 21.23
N GLY A 99 -1.74 12.20 21.73
CA GLY A 99 -1.75 13.07 22.92
C GLY A 99 -2.01 12.35 24.24
N SER A 100 -2.29 11.04 24.22
CA SER A 100 -2.57 10.23 25.41
C SER A 100 -1.31 9.47 25.83
N SER A 101 -0.85 9.59 27.08
CA SER A 101 0.37 8.88 27.56
C SER A 101 0.22 7.35 27.66
N GLU A 102 -0.90 6.81 27.19
CA GLU A 102 -1.25 5.40 27.16
C GLU A 102 -1.39 4.86 25.72
N ALA A 103 -1.10 5.67 24.69
CA ALA A 103 -1.10 5.16 23.32
C ALA A 103 0.01 4.12 23.16
N PRO A 104 -0.31 2.87 22.77
CA PRO A 104 0.68 1.84 22.55
C PRO A 104 1.39 2.14 21.23
N GLY A 105 2.42 2.97 21.32
CA GLY A 105 3.44 3.17 20.31
C GLY A 105 4.77 3.16 21.04
N LEU A 106 5.66 2.24 20.63
CA LEU A 106 7.03 2.29 21.09
C LEU A 106 7.62 3.63 20.66
N SER A 107 8.27 4.34 21.58
CA SER A 107 9.07 5.52 21.27
C SER A 107 10.15 5.17 20.24
N GLU A 108 10.71 6.18 19.56
CA GLU A 108 11.78 5.96 18.58
C GLU A 108 12.99 5.25 19.22
N GLU A 109 13.31 5.55 20.48
CA GLU A 109 14.25 4.81 21.31
C GLU A 109 13.83 3.35 21.59
N GLU A 110 12.56 3.06 21.84
CA GLU A 110 12.10 1.67 22.05
C GLU A 110 12.04 0.87 20.74
N LEU A 111 11.90 1.54 19.59
CA LEU A 111 11.86 0.92 18.27
C LEU A 111 13.27 0.65 17.70
N TYR A 112 14.26 1.51 18.02
CA TYR A 112 15.61 1.48 17.43
C TYR A 112 16.77 1.53 18.44
N GLY A 113 16.50 1.55 19.75
CA GLY A 113 17.51 1.75 20.80
C GLY A 113 18.48 0.58 20.99
N ASP A 114 18.08 -0.63 20.62
CA ASP A 114 19.00 -1.76 20.46
C ASP A 114 19.63 -1.69 19.06
N ALA A 115 20.46 -0.66 18.86
CA ALA A 115 21.35 -0.59 17.73
C ALA A 115 22.14 -1.91 17.63
N LEU A 116 22.02 -2.59 16.49
CA LEU A 116 22.79 -3.78 16.14
C LEU A 116 24.25 -3.62 16.62
N PRO A 117 24.88 -4.67 17.19
CA PRO A 117 26.24 -4.58 17.69
C PRO A 117 27.15 -4.05 16.58
N ARG A 118 27.81 -2.91 16.83
CA ARG A 118 28.77 -2.32 15.90
C ARG A 118 29.91 -3.33 15.73
N PRO A 119 30.16 -3.88 14.52
CA PRO A 119 31.12 -4.96 14.37
C PRO A 119 32.53 -4.40 14.25
N ASP A 120 33.09 -3.91 15.36
CA ASP A 120 34.52 -3.62 15.56
C ASP A 120 34.80 -2.79 16.83
N SER A 121 34.71 -3.42 18.00
CA SER A 121 35.52 -2.98 19.14
C SER A 121 35.80 -4.12 20.12
N GLU A 122 36.45 -5.17 19.65
CA GLU A 122 37.37 -5.97 20.47
C GLU A 122 38.76 -5.71 19.86
N GLY A 123 39.79 -5.22 20.54
CA GLY A 123 40.11 -5.27 21.95
C GLY A 123 41.57 -5.73 22.03
N THR A 124 42.44 -4.97 22.69
CA THR A 124 43.48 -5.52 23.57
C THR A 124 43.97 -4.42 24.50
N SER A 125 43.72 -4.68 25.77
CA SER A 125 44.22 -3.97 26.93
C SER A 125 45.57 -4.56 27.38
N ALA A 126 46.43 -3.67 27.89
CA ALA A 126 47.42 -3.82 28.97
C ALA A 126 48.67 -4.71 28.80
N GLY A 127 49.80 -4.17 29.29
CA GLY A 127 50.99 -4.93 29.70
C GLY A 127 52.22 -4.06 29.99
N GLU A 128 52.37 -3.70 31.28
CA GLU A 128 53.58 -3.23 32.03
C GLU A 128 54.20 -1.85 31.74
#